data_AF-A0A519Z6E8-F1
#
_entry.id   AF-A0A519Z6E8-F1
#
_cell.length_a   1.000
_cell.length_b   1.000
_cell.length_c   1.000
_cell.angle_alpha   90.00
_cell.angle_beta   90.00
_cell.angle_gamma   90.00
#
_symmetry.space_group_name_H-M   'P 1'
#
loop_
_entity.id
_entity.type
_entity.pdbx_description
1 polymer ?
#
loop_
_entity_poly.entity_id
_entity_poly.type
_entity_poly.pdbx_seq_one_letter_code
_entity_poly.pdbx_strand_id
1 'polypeptide(L)'
;GNTVTCPGFYGPQGRRLRLDLRQPDYITRLQNFRHESPEGDFRLSNFEMETAGYYALGQLLGHEVLSLNAIVANRATGEFAKDAGDIVDRMIARTLALL
;
A
#
# COMPACT_ATOMS: atom_id res chain seq x y z
N GLY A 1 -3.38 4.27 -8.34
CA GLY A 1 -2.15 3.47 -8.11
C GLY A 1 -2.54 2.09 -7.61
N ASN A 2 -1.67 1.10 -7.73
CA ASN A 2 -1.97 -0.28 -7.31
C ASN A 2 -1.35 -0.59 -5.95
N THR A 3 -2.19 -0.98 -4.99
CA THR A 3 -1.80 -1.28 -3.62
C THR A 3 -1.56 -2.78 -3.43
N VAL A 4 -0.46 -3.15 -2.77
CA VAL A 4 -0.22 -4.53 -2.33
C VAL A 4 -0.70 -4.69 -0.88
N THR A 5 -1.75 -5.49 -0.70
CA THR A 5 -2.25 -5.85 0.63
C THR A 5 -1.49 -7.06 1.18
N CYS A 6 -0.78 -6.86 2.27
CA CYS A 6 0.07 -7.86 2.92
C CYS A 6 -0.62 -8.45 4.17
N PRO A 7 -0.54 -9.76 4.42
CA PRO A 7 -1.14 -10.40 5.60
C PRO A 7 -0.35 -10.17 6.91
N GLY A 8 0.42 -9.07 6.99
CA GLY A 8 1.21 -8.74 8.17
C GLY A 8 2.29 -7.70 7.90
N PHE A 9 2.77 -7.06 8.97
CA PHE A 9 3.67 -5.91 8.89
C PHE A 9 5.16 -6.28 8.71
N TYR A 10 5.63 -7.42 9.22
CA TYR A 10 7.06 -7.75 9.17
C TYR A 10 7.44 -8.55 7.92
N GLY A 11 7.58 -9.86 8.06
CA GLY A 11 7.99 -10.76 6.98
C GLY A 11 7.19 -10.62 5.68
N PRO A 12 5.85 -10.46 5.72
CA PRO A 12 5.04 -10.26 4.51
C PRO A 12 5.32 -8.94 3.79
N GLN A 13 5.82 -7.93 4.49
CA GLN A 13 6.36 -6.71 3.90
C GLN A 13 7.89 -6.77 3.85
N GLY A 14 8.51 -7.95 3.84
CA GLY A 14 9.97 -8.12 3.72
C GLY A 14 10.81 -7.41 4.79
N ARG A 15 10.28 -7.21 6.00
CA ARG A 15 11.09 -6.77 7.16
C ARG A 15 11.61 -8.01 7.88
N ARG A 16 12.90 -7.99 8.24
CA ARG A 16 13.52 -9.01 9.10
C ARG A 16 13.56 -8.51 10.54
N LEU A 17 13.16 -9.36 11.48
CA LEU A 17 13.23 -9.07 12.92
C LEU A 17 14.13 -10.06 13.65
N ARG A 18 13.88 -11.36 13.49
CA ARG A 18 14.69 -12.44 14.10
C ARG A 18 15.02 -13.54 13.08
N LEU A 19 14.01 -14.04 12.38
CA LEU A 19 14.17 -15.02 11.31
C LEU A 19 14.38 -14.32 9.97
N ASP A 20 15.16 -14.96 9.10
CA ASP A 20 15.32 -14.52 7.71
C ASP A 20 14.02 -14.70 6.91
N LEU A 21 13.89 -13.90 5.86
CA LEU A 21 12.80 -14.05 4.91
C LEU A 21 13.05 -15.29 4.08
N ARG A 22 12.00 -16.08 3.85
CA ARG A 22 12.05 -17.21 2.90
C ARG A 22 12.46 -16.76 1.50
N GLN A 23 12.10 -15.55 1.11
CA GLN A 23 12.48 -14.91 -0.16
C GLN A 23 13.08 -13.53 0.13
N PRO A 24 14.41 -13.41 0.23
CA PRO A 24 15.08 -12.16 0.61
C PRO A 24 14.86 -11.00 -0.37
N ASP A 25 14.64 -11.31 -1.64
CA ASP A 25 14.48 -10.36 -2.75
C ASP A 25 13.02 -10.01 -3.06
N TYR A 26 12.06 -10.54 -2.29
CA TYR A 26 10.62 -10.41 -2.54
C TYR A 26 10.16 -8.96 -2.74
N ILE A 27 10.58 -8.05 -1.86
CA ILE A 27 10.17 -6.63 -1.95
C ILE A 27 10.78 -5.94 -3.17
N THR A 28 12.05 -6.20 -3.47
CA THR A 28 12.73 -5.65 -4.65
C THR A 28 12.03 -6.11 -5.94
N ARG A 29 11.60 -7.38 -5.99
CA ARG A 29 10.82 -7.91 -7.12
C ARG A 29 9.49 -7.20 -7.30
N LEU A 30 8.77 -6.92 -6.22
CA LEU A 30 7.52 -6.14 -6.26
C LEU A 30 7.77 -4.69 -6.70
N GLN A 31 8.80 -4.03 -6.16
CA GLN A 31 9.15 -2.66 -6.54
C GLN A 31 9.55 -2.53 -8.03
N ASN A 32 10.15 -3.57 -8.59
CA ASN A 32 10.55 -3.65 -9.99
C ASN A 32 9.49 -4.23 -10.91
N PHE A 33 8.33 -4.66 -10.38
CA PHE A 33 7.24 -5.19 -11.19
C PHE A 33 6.71 -4.12 -12.15
N ARG A 34 6.71 -4.44 -13.44
CA ARG A 34 6.15 -3.63 -14.53
C ARG A 34 5.32 -4.54 -15.40
N HIS A 35 4.16 -4.06 -15.83
CA HIS A 35 3.29 -4.78 -16.75
C HIS A 35 2.51 -3.77 -17.59
N GLU A 36 2.39 -4.00 -18.89
CA GLU A 36 1.51 -3.19 -19.73
C GLU A 36 0.08 -3.70 -19.59
N SER A 37 -0.81 -2.82 -19.14
CA SER A 37 -2.25 -3.06 -19.02
C SER A 37 -3.01 -2.22 -20.06
N PRO A 38 -4.28 -2.54 -20.38
CA PRO A 38 -5.11 -1.69 -21.23
C PRO A 38 -5.20 -0.23 -20.75
N GLU A 39 -5.03 -0.01 -19.45
CA GLU A 39 -5.04 1.32 -18.80
C GLU A 39 -3.66 2.00 -18.75
N GLY A 40 -2.59 1.36 -19.24
CA GLY A 40 -1.21 1.88 -19.27
C GLY A 40 -0.19 1.07 -18.46
N ASP A 41 0.89 1.72 -18.00
CA ASP A 41 1.95 1.07 -17.18
C ASP A 41 1.40 0.69 -15.80
N PHE A 42 1.30 -0.61 -15.56
CA PHE A 42 0.90 -1.17 -14.29
C PHE A 42 2.13 -1.29 -13.37
N ARG A 43 2.06 -0.57 -12.26
CA ARG A 43 3.07 -0.57 -11.20
C ARG A 43 2.43 -0.66 -9.84
N LEU A 44 3.15 -1.28 -8.91
CA LEU A 44 2.81 -1.32 -7.49
C LEU A 44 3.31 -0.03 -6.82
N SER A 45 2.43 0.69 -6.13
CA SER A 45 2.73 2.02 -5.56
C SER A 45 3.00 2.01 -4.06
N ASN A 46 2.38 1.10 -3.31
CA ASN A 46 2.43 1.08 -1.85
C ASN A 46 2.09 -0.31 -1.28
N PHE A 47 2.36 -0.48 0.00
CA PHE A 47 2.09 -1.67 0.79
C PHE A 47 1.24 -1.29 2.01
N GLU A 48 0.21 -2.06 2.30
CA GLU A 48 -0.64 -1.94 3.50
C GLU A 48 -1.26 -3.31 3.80
N MET A 49 -2.35 -3.41 4.57
CA MET A 49 -2.83 -4.70 5.09
C MET A 49 -4.34 -4.94 4.92
N GLU A 50 -5.11 -4.03 4.32
CA GLU A 50 -6.57 -4.03 4.40
C GLU A 50 -7.30 -3.95 3.05
N THR A 51 -6.77 -3.15 2.11
CA THR A 51 -7.47 -2.62 0.93
C THR A 51 -8.04 -3.70 0.02
N ALA A 52 -7.28 -4.76 -0.27
CA ALA A 52 -7.76 -5.86 -1.10
C ALA A 52 -8.97 -6.58 -0.48
N GLY A 53 -8.99 -6.72 0.85
CA GLY A 53 -10.12 -7.30 1.58
C GLY A 53 -11.36 -6.41 1.50
N TYR A 54 -11.18 -5.09 1.70
CA TYR A 54 -12.28 -4.13 1.56
C TYR A 54 -12.86 -4.11 0.16
N TYR A 55 -12.03 -4.12 -0.88
CA TYR A 55 -12.51 -4.10 -2.26
C TYR A 55 -13.23 -5.40 -2.63
N ALA A 56 -12.71 -6.56 -2.21
CA ALA A 56 -13.38 -7.84 -2.42
C ALA A 56 -14.76 -7.88 -1.76
N LEU A 57 -14.85 -7.47 -0.49
CA LEU A 57 -16.12 -7.41 0.24
C LEU A 57 -17.07 -6.38 -0.34
N GLY A 58 -16.58 -5.19 -0.68
CA GLY A 58 -17.37 -4.13 -1.31
C GLY A 58 -18.01 -4.60 -2.61
N GLN A 59 -17.23 -5.22 -3.48
CA GLN A 59 -17.73 -5.78 -4.74
C GLN A 59 -18.78 -6.87 -4.51
N LEU A 60 -18.55 -7.80 -3.57
CA LEU A 60 -19.49 -8.87 -3.24
C LEU A 60 -20.81 -8.35 -2.68
N LEU A 61 -20.77 -7.24 -1.95
CA LEU A 61 -21.94 -6.63 -1.30
C LEU A 61 -22.60 -5.54 -2.16
N GLY A 62 -22.06 -5.22 -3.34
CA GLY A 62 -22.59 -4.17 -4.22
C GLY A 62 -22.32 -2.74 -3.74
N HIS A 63 -21.24 -2.53 -2.97
CA HIS A 63 -20.80 -1.23 -2.52
C HIS A 63 -19.66 -0.67 -3.39
N GLU A 64 -19.75 0.62 -3.70
CA GLU A 64 -18.60 1.37 -4.20
C GLU A 64 -17.64 1.66 -3.04
N VAL A 65 -16.37 1.29 -3.19
CA VAL A 65 -15.36 1.41 -2.14
C VAL A 65 -14.14 2.14 -2.66
N LEU A 66 -13.63 3.07 -1.86
CA LEU A 66 -12.40 3.82 -2.12
C LEU A 66 -11.46 3.66 -0.93
N SER A 67 -10.18 3.38 -1.20
CA SER A 67 -9.10 3.36 -0.21
C SER A 67 -8.11 4.48 -0.46
N LEU A 68 -7.74 5.21 0.60
CA LEU A 68 -6.79 6.32 0.58
C LEU A 68 -5.72 6.06 1.64
N ASN A 69 -4.45 6.23 1.26
CA ASN A 69 -3.30 5.88 2.10
C ASN A 69 -2.37 7.09 2.29
N ALA A 70 -2.09 7.43 3.55
CA ALA A 70 -1.09 8.42 3.92
C ALA A 70 0.29 7.75 3.96
N ILE A 71 1.20 8.20 3.09
CA ILE A 71 2.57 7.67 3.08
C ILE A 71 3.39 8.36 4.17
N VAL A 72 3.55 7.67 5.31
CA VAL A 72 4.34 8.15 6.45
C VAL A 72 5.80 7.70 6.43
N ALA A 73 6.11 6.68 5.63
CA ALA A 73 7.46 6.14 5.46
C ALA A 73 7.69 5.75 4.00
N ASN A 74 8.67 6.38 3.35
CA ASN A 74 9.11 6.01 2.02
C ASN A 74 10.24 5.00 2.13
N ARG A 75 9.94 3.74 1.82
CA ARG A 75 10.91 2.67 1.90
C ARG A 75 11.99 2.73 0.83
N ALA A 76 11.68 3.27 -0.35
CA ALA A 76 12.65 3.32 -1.44
C ALA A 76 13.78 4.31 -1.12
N THR A 77 13.46 5.41 -0.43
CA THR A 77 14.43 6.44 -0.02
C THR A 77 14.90 6.28 1.42
N GLY A 78 14.18 5.52 2.25
CA GLY A 78 14.44 5.41 3.70
C GLY A 78 13.95 6.62 4.50
N GLU A 79 13.22 7.54 3.87
CA GLU A 79 12.77 8.78 4.50
C GLU A 79 11.46 8.56 5.25
N PHE A 80 11.36 9.21 6.41
CA PHE A 80 10.14 9.24 7.20
C PHE A 80 9.54 10.64 7.14
N ALA A 81 8.20 10.70 7.21
CA ALA A 81 7.50 11.95 7.36
C ALA A 81 7.96 12.66 8.63
N LYS A 82 8.32 13.94 8.51
CA LYS A 82 8.69 14.79 9.66
C LYS A 82 7.52 14.98 10.62
N ASP A 83 6.33 15.14 10.05
CA ASP A 83 5.07 15.23 10.78
C ASP A 83 4.05 14.30 10.12
N ALA A 84 3.93 13.10 10.68
CA ALA A 84 2.95 12.12 10.21
C ALA A 84 1.51 12.53 10.54
N GLY A 85 1.30 13.29 11.61
CA GLY A 85 -0.03 13.72 12.05
C GLY A 85 -0.64 14.68 11.03
N ASP A 86 0.11 15.70 10.63
CA ASP A 86 -0.33 16.68 9.63
C ASP A 86 -0.61 16.04 8.24
N ILE A 87 0.15 15.01 7.83
CA ILE A 87 -0.15 14.26 6.60
C ILE A 87 -1.51 13.54 6.72
N VAL A 88 -1.76 12.91 7.87
CA VAL A 88 -3.01 12.19 8.12
C VAL A 88 -4.19 13.17 8.21
N ASP A 89 -4.04 14.31 8.89
CA ASP A 89 -5.07 15.35 9.00
C ASP A 89 -5.47 15.90 7.62
N ARG A 90 -4.48 16.19 6.77
CA ARG A 90 -4.75 16.58 5.38
C ARG A 90 -5.45 15.48 4.59
N MET A 91 -5.07 14.22 4.79
CA MET A 91 -5.74 13.10 4.13
C MET A 91 -7.20 12.99 4.59
N ILE A 92 -7.49 13.13 5.88
CA ILE A 92 -8.85 13.13 6.43
C ILE A 92 -9.69 14.22 5.78
N ALA A 93 -9.19 15.47 5.75
CA ALA A 93 -9.89 16.58 5.11
C ALA A 93 -10.15 16.31 3.62
N ARG A 94 -9.17 15.72 2.92
CA ARG A 94 -9.34 15.34 1.51
C ARG A 94 -10.38 14.24 1.32
N THR A 95 -10.39 13.23 2.18
CA THR A 95 -11.37 12.14 2.14
C THR A 95 -12.79 12.66 2.33
N LEU A 96 -13.00 13.53 3.33
CA LEU A 96 -14.33 14.11 3.60
C LEU A 96 -14.85 14.96 2.43
N ALA A 97 -13.96 15.60 1.66
CA ALA A 97 -14.34 16.37 0.48
C ALA A 97 -14.65 15.50 -0.76
N LEU A 98 -14.36 14.19 -0.72
CA LEU A 98 -14.65 13.23 -1.79
C LEU A 98 -15.95 12.45 -1.54
N LEU A 99 -16.48 12.49 -0.31
CA LEU A 99 -17.77 11.92 0.08
C LEU A 99 -18.90 12.91 -0.25
#